data_AF-A0A958JAW2-F1
#
_entry.id   AF-A0A958JAW2-F1
#
_cell.length_a   1.000
_cell.length_b   1.000
_cell.length_c   1.000
_cell.angle_alpha   90.00
_cell.angle_beta   90.00
_cell.angle_gamma   90.00
#
_symmetry.space_group_name_H-M   'P 1'
#
loop_
_entity.id
_entity.type
_entity.pdbx_description
1 polymer ?
#
loop_
_entity_poly.entity_id
_entity_poly.type
_entity_poly.pdbx_seq_one_letter_code
_entity_poly.pdbx_strand_id
1 'polypeptide(L)' 'MPIGKLRKLKPQMKALTSFAVLLDGREAVEYLANDLNLGNMLSEAAEELASLPIELRLSLIGTELRSSLLELEKKVD' A
#
# COMPACT_ATOMS: atom_id res chain seq x y z
N MET A 1 13.92 -5.62 -5.49
CA MET A 1 12.61 -5.64 -6.20
C MET A 1 11.81 -4.45 -5.68
N PRO A 2 11.23 -3.59 -6.54
CA PRO A 2 10.74 -2.25 -6.17
C PRO A 2 9.43 -2.22 -5.35
N ILE A 3 9.18 -3.21 -4.49
CA ILE A 3 8.02 -3.29 -3.57
C ILE A 3 8.39 -3.94 -2.23
N GLY A 4 9.66 -3.87 -1.87
CA GLY A 4 10.19 -4.52 -0.66
C GLY A 4 9.61 -3.94 0.62
N LYS A 5 9.23 -2.65 0.62
CA LYS A 5 8.63 -1.96 1.75
C LYS A 5 7.18 -2.38 1.94
N LEU A 6 6.38 -2.36 0.87
CA LEU A 6 4.98 -2.80 0.88
C LEU A 6 4.85 -4.23 1.44
N ARG A 7 5.70 -5.17 1.00
CA ARG A 7 5.63 -6.58 1.44
C ARG A 7 5.84 -6.78 2.95
N LYS A 8 6.60 -5.89 3.61
CA LYS A 8 6.90 -5.95 5.04
C LYS A 8 5.77 -5.41 5.93
N LEU A 9 4.81 -4.70 5.33
CA LEU A 9 3.70 -4.12 6.07
C LEU A 9 2.71 -5.19 6.55
N LYS A 10 2.00 -4.88 7.63
CA LYS A 10 0.85 -5.67 8.08
C LYS A 10 -0.31 -5.56 7.09
N PRO A 11 -1.26 -6.51 7.06
CA PRO A 11 -2.34 -6.51 6.07
C PRO A 11 -3.18 -5.22 6.05
N GLN A 12 -3.49 -4.65 7.21
CA GLN A 12 -4.20 -3.37 7.29
C GLN A 12 -3.44 -2.25 6.57
N MET A 13 -2.13 -2.19 6.80
CA MET A 13 -1.24 -1.17 6.23
C MET A 13 -1.02 -1.39 4.73
N LYS A 14 -0.95 -2.65 4.28
CA LYS A 14 -0.91 -2.99 2.85
C LYS A 14 -2.18 -2.54 2.16
N ALA A 15 -3.35 -2.89 2.69
CA ALA A 15 -4.64 -2.48 2.16
C ALA A 15 -4.76 -0.95 2.10
N LEU A 16 -4.42 -0.25 3.19
CA LEU A 16 -4.42 1.20 3.25
C LEU A 16 -3.50 1.82 2.19
N THR A 17 -2.25 1.36 2.09
CA THR A 17 -1.26 1.89 1.14
C THR A 17 -1.68 1.62 -0.31
N SER A 18 -2.17 0.41 -0.61
CA SER A 18 -2.65 0.07 -1.96
C SER A 18 -3.89 0.88 -2.34
N PHE A 19 -4.82 1.08 -1.42
CA PHE A 19 -6.01 1.90 -1.65
C PHE A 19 -5.64 3.38 -1.85
N ALA A 20 -4.73 3.89 -1.03
CA ALA A 20 -4.19 5.23 -1.11
C ALA A 20 -3.57 5.54 -2.49
N VAL A 21 -2.64 4.68 -2.94
CA VAL A 21 -1.97 4.84 -4.24
C VAL A 21 -2.95 4.62 -5.41
N LEU A 22 -4.00 3.83 -5.24
CA LEU A 22 -5.05 3.67 -6.25
C LEU A 22 -5.80 4.97 -6.50
N LEU A 23 -6.14 5.69 -5.43
CA LEU A 23 -6.92 6.94 -5.52
C LEU A 23 -6.07 8.11 -6.00
N ASP A 24 -4.89 8.30 -5.41
CA ASP A 24 -4.15 9.55 -5.55
C ASP A 24 -2.75 9.38 -6.19
N GLY A 25 -2.38 8.15 -6.55
CA GLY A 25 -1.11 7.88 -7.23
C GLY A 25 0.10 8.32 -6.40
N ARG A 26 0.81 9.34 -6.87
CA ARG A 26 2.03 9.85 -6.20
C ARG A 26 1.73 10.73 -4.99
N GLU A 27 0.60 11.42 -4.99
CA GLU A 27 0.17 12.26 -3.86
C GLU A 27 -0.11 11.41 -2.60
N ALA A 28 -0.32 10.10 -2.77
CA ALA A 28 -0.41 9.12 -1.69
C ALA A 28 0.77 9.15 -0.71
N VAL A 29 1.96 9.47 -1.21
CA VAL A 29 3.17 9.52 -0.39
C VAL A 29 3.06 10.63 0.66
N GLU A 30 2.54 11.80 0.29
CA GLU A 30 2.51 12.97 1.15
C GLU A 30 1.53 12.84 2.31
N TYR A 31 0.31 12.37 2.07
CA TYR A 31 -0.65 12.23 3.18
C TYR A 31 -0.35 11.03 4.07
N LEU A 32 0.20 9.94 3.52
CA LEU A 32 0.59 8.80 4.36
C LEU A 32 1.76 9.16 5.27
N ALA A 33 2.64 10.08 4.86
CA ALA A 33 3.71 10.60 5.69
C ALA A 33 3.21 11.35 6.95
N ASN A 34 1.98 11.88 6.92
CA ASN A 34 1.40 12.63 8.03
C ASN A 34 0.87 11.74 9.18
N ASP A 35 0.90 10.41 9.05
CA ASP A 35 0.60 9.52 10.17
C ASP A 35 1.73 9.58 11.23
N LEU A 36 1.40 10.02 12.44
CA LEU A 36 2.36 10.25 13.53
C LEU A 36 3.14 9.00 13.95
N ASN A 37 2.60 7.80 13.73
CA ASN A 37 3.18 6.55 14.21
C ASN A 37 3.79 5.71 13.09
N LEU A 38 3.17 5.74 11.92
CA LEU A 38 3.45 4.83 10.82
C LEU A 38 3.91 5.55 9.54
N GLY A 39 3.95 6.89 9.56
CA GLY A 39 4.05 7.69 8.35
C GLY A 39 5.27 7.39 7.48
N ASN A 40 6.44 7.18 8.10
CA ASN A 40 7.65 6.79 7.36
C ASN A 40 7.50 5.44 6.64
N MET A 41 6.93 4.43 7.30
CA MET A 41 6.76 3.10 6.70
C MET A 41 5.72 3.09 5.58
N LEU A 42 4.63 3.85 5.76
CA LEU A 42 3.54 3.93 4.78
C LEU A 42 3.96 4.74 3.55
N SER A 43 4.62 5.89 3.76
CA SER A 43 5.11 6.75 2.67
C SER A 43 6.17 6.05 1.82
N GLU A 44 7.15 5.36 2.43
CA GLU A 44 8.16 4.59 1.67
C GLU A 44 7.51 3.47 0.82
N ALA A 45 6.50 2.78 1.36
CA ALA A 45 5.79 1.75 0.63
C ALA A 45 4.92 2.34 -0.50
N ALA A 46 4.32 3.49 -0.27
CA ALA A 46 3.55 4.22 -1.27
C ALA A 46 4.44 4.75 -2.39
N GLU A 47 5.63 5.25 -2.07
CA GLU A 47 6.60 5.76 -3.04
C GLU A 47 7.08 4.63 -3.96
N GLU A 48 7.47 3.49 -3.40
CA GLU A 48 7.82 2.29 -4.15
C GLU A 48 6.68 1.88 -5.10
N LEU A 49 5.45 1.79 -4.59
CA LEU A 49 4.29 1.37 -5.37
C LEU A 49 3.89 2.39 -6.46
N ALA A 50 3.92 3.68 -6.15
CA ALA A 50 3.54 4.77 -7.05
C ALA A 50 4.57 5.00 -8.17
N SER A 51 5.83 4.61 -7.94
CA SER A 51 6.93 4.70 -8.91
C SER A 51 6.82 3.69 -10.06
N LEU A 52 6.03 2.63 -9.90
CA LEU A 52 5.83 1.61 -10.93
C LEU A 52 5.11 2.18 -12.16
N PRO A 53 5.38 1.63 -13.37
CA PRO A 53 4.54 1.86 -14.54
C PRO A 53 3.06 1.57 -14.25
N ILE A 54 2.16 2.34 -14.85
CA ILE A 54 0.73 2.34 -14.50
C ILE A 54 0.09 0.95 -14.60
N GLU A 55 0.42 0.18 -15.64
CA GLU A 55 -0.13 -1.16 -15.87
C GLU A 55 0.31 -2.15 -14.77
N LEU A 56 1.58 -2.07 -14.38
CA LEU A 56 2.14 -2.90 -13.31
C LEU A 56 1.59 -2.49 -11.95
N ARG A 57 1.49 -1.18 -11.71
CA ARG A 57 0.96 -0.60 -10.48
C ARG A 57 -0.47 -1.04 -10.23
N LEU A 58 -1.36 -0.88 -11.21
CA LEU A 58 -2.78 -1.22 -11.07
C LEU A 58 -2.97 -2.73 -10.83
N SER A 59 -2.24 -3.57 -11.56
CA SER A 59 -2.30 -5.03 -11.41
C SER A 59 -1.86 -5.47 -10.00
N LEU A 60 -0.79 -4.87 -9.50
CA LEU A 60 -0.27 -5.18 -8.17
C LEU A 60 -1.18 -4.67 -7.06
N ILE A 61 -1.69 -3.45 -7.17
CA ILE A 61 -2.66 -2.87 -6.23
C ILE A 61 -3.86 -3.80 -6.06
N GLY A 62 -4.47 -4.26 -7.15
CA GLY A 62 -5.63 -5.15 -7.08
C GLY A 62 -5.31 -6.47 -6.37
N THR A 63 -4.14 -7.04 -6.66
CA THR A 63 -3.67 -8.28 -6.03
C THR A 63 -3.43 -8.10 -4.53
N GLU A 64 -2.67 -7.08 -4.15
CA GLU A 64 -2.29 -6.82 -2.76
C GLU A 64 -3.50 -6.40 -1.91
N LEU A 65 -4.38 -5.55 -2.45
CA LEU A 65 -5.59 -5.13 -1.77
C LEU A 65 -6.51 -6.33 -1.50
N ARG A 66 -6.79 -7.16 -2.53
CA ARG A 66 -7.61 -8.36 -2.37
C ARG A 66 -7.01 -9.33 -1.35
N SER A 67 -5.70 -9.62 -1.46
CA SER A 67 -5.03 -10.53 -0.53
C SER A 67 -5.07 -10.01 0.90
N SER A 68 -4.85 -8.72 1.09
CA SER A 68 -4.86 -8.09 2.41
C SER A 68 -6.25 -8.11 3.04
N LEU A 69 -7.30 -7.82 2.27
CA LEU A 69 -8.69 -7.88 2.75
C LEU A 69 -9.10 -9.30 3.15
N LEU A 70 -8.75 -10.31 2.36
CA LEU A 70 -9.02 -11.72 2.69
C LEU A 70 -8.28 -12.17 3.97
N GLU A 71 -7.07 -11.66 4.22
CA GLU A 71 -6.35 -11.95 5.47
C GLU A 71 -7.00 -11.26 6.66
N LEU A 72 -7.54 -10.05 6.48
CA LEU A 72 -8.24 -9.33 7.53
C LEU A 72 -9.56 -10.01 7.90
N GLU A 73 -10.33 -10.44 6.91
CA GLU A 73 -11.59 -11.17 7.12
C GLU A 73 -11.36 -12.43 7.99
N LYS A 74 -10.31 -13.22 7.68
CA LYS A 74 -9.93 -14.40 8.46
C LYS A 74 -9.47 -14.15 9.90
N LYS A 75 -9.19 -12.89 10.27
CA LYS A 75 -8.79 -12.52 11.64
C LYS A 75 -9.95 -11.97 12.47
N VAL A 76 -11.11 -11.78 11.84
CA VAL A 76 -12.34 -11.28 12.49
C VAL A 76 -13.21 -12.44 12.98
N ASP A 77 -13.01 -13.66 12.45
CA ASP A 77 -13.56 -14.93 12.95
C ASP A 77 -12.68 -15.56 14.05
#